data_AF-A0A929G388-F1
#
_entry.id   AF-A0A929G388-F1
#
_cell.length_a   1.000
_cell.length_b   1.000
_cell.length_c   1.000
_cell.angle_alpha   90.00
_cell.angle_beta   90.00
_cell.angle_gamma   90.00
#
_symmetry.space_group_name_H-M   'P 1'
#
loop_
_entity.id
_entity.type
_entity.pdbx_description
1 polymer ?
#
loop_
_entity_poly.entity_id
_entity_poly.type
_entity_poly.pdbx_seq_one_letter_code
_entity_poly.pdbx_strand_id
1 'polypeptide(L)'
;MYGYSGRILHIDLTTRKTWTESKPEEWYKVYIGGVSMASRLCWENIEVGCDPLSPGNPICMAGGIFAGTPVPVGGKYGLVSKSPLTGFIGDSLSGSWTAVSLKRSGWDGIVVHGASDEWVNVFIDDDRVEFRDAAHLLGLGTTETEEAISEELGDDQVRSATIGPAGENLVRIANVSNDGRKAGRTGHGAVWGSKKLKALSIRGTHGVNVADPEALLKLSYEILQAAQGPHTQKYRVLGTSSNVLNMNKLGLLPTRNYQTGTFEDVELVSGEYLHEHYKAKTIACAQC
;
A
#
# COMPACT_ATOMS: atom_id res chain seq x y z
N MET A 1 -19.66 11.58 11.39
CA MET A 1 -19.19 10.62 10.36
C MET A 1 -18.47 9.47 11.06
N TYR A 2 -18.88 8.23 10.82
CA TYR A 2 -18.27 7.04 11.43
C TYR A 2 -17.39 6.32 10.41
N GLY A 3 -16.31 5.69 10.87
CA GLY A 3 -15.33 5.03 10.01
C GLY A 3 -14.39 5.99 9.27
N TYR A 4 -14.51 7.31 9.48
CA TYR A 4 -13.68 8.36 8.87
C TYR A 4 -13.26 9.36 9.93
N SER A 5 -12.06 9.93 9.78
CA SER A 5 -11.65 11.10 10.56
C SER A 5 -12.15 12.41 9.95
N GLY A 6 -12.51 12.40 8.66
CA GLY A 6 -12.89 13.57 7.89
C GLY A 6 -11.69 14.39 7.39
N ARG A 7 -10.46 13.94 7.66
CA ARG A 7 -9.21 14.70 7.46
C ARG A 7 -8.31 14.05 6.44
N ILE A 8 -7.84 14.85 5.48
CA ILE A 8 -6.79 14.48 4.52
C ILE A 8 -5.53 15.29 4.87
N LEU A 9 -4.39 14.61 4.99
CA LEU A 9 -3.10 15.26 5.23
C LEU A 9 -2.45 15.61 3.90
N HIS A 10 -2.06 16.88 3.75
CA HIS A 10 -1.26 17.31 2.62
C HIS A 10 0.17 17.62 3.07
N ILE A 11 1.14 17.21 2.25
CA ILE A 11 2.58 17.33 2.53
C ILE A 11 3.26 17.88 1.28
N ASP A 12 3.86 19.06 1.38
CA ASP A 12 4.66 19.64 0.31
C ASP A 12 6.15 19.40 0.60
N LEU A 13 6.80 18.56 -0.22
CA LEU A 13 8.20 18.21 -0.07
C LEU A 13 9.16 19.34 -0.46
N THR A 14 8.71 20.26 -1.32
CA THR A 14 9.51 21.41 -1.75
C THR A 14 9.61 22.43 -0.62
N THR A 15 8.48 22.77 0.00
CA THR A 15 8.44 23.80 1.07
C THR A 15 8.53 23.23 2.48
N ARG A 16 8.49 21.90 2.62
CA ARG A 16 8.40 21.17 3.90
C ARG A 16 7.23 21.64 4.77
N LYS A 17 6.10 21.98 4.13
CA LYS A 17 4.87 22.41 4.81
C LYS A 17 3.83 21.31 4.79
N THR A 18 2.98 21.30 5.81
CA THR A 18 1.83 20.42 5.89
C THR A 18 0.56 21.21 6.17
N TRP A 19 -0.58 20.70 5.72
CA TRP A 19 -1.88 21.24 6.05
C TRP A 19 -2.95 20.14 6.03
N THR A 20 -4.06 20.43 6.72
CA THR A 20 -5.23 19.55 6.77
C THR A 20 -6.29 20.03 5.81
N GLU A 21 -6.80 19.15 4.97
CA GLU A 21 -8.04 19.37 4.23
C GLU A 21 -9.19 18.59 4.90
N SER A 22 -10.26 19.29 5.23
CA SER A 22 -11.51 18.67 5.73
C SER A 22 -12.44 18.38 4.56
N LYS A 23 -12.93 17.14 4.46
CA LYS A 23 -13.92 16.76 3.44
C LYS A 23 -15.31 16.55 4.09
N PRO A 24 -16.41 16.99 3.44
CA PRO A 24 -17.76 16.77 3.96
C PRO A 24 -18.18 15.31 3.81
N GLU A 25 -19.17 14.87 4.59
CA GLU A 25 -19.67 13.49 4.57
C GLU A 25 -20.13 13.03 3.18
N GLU A 26 -20.76 13.90 2.41
CA GLU A 26 -21.22 13.60 1.05
C GLU A 26 -20.06 13.25 0.10
N TRP A 27 -18.87 13.80 0.34
CA TRP A 27 -17.68 13.42 -0.43
C TRP A 27 -17.26 11.97 -0.11
N TYR A 28 -17.25 11.59 1.17
CA TYR A 28 -16.94 10.22 1.58
C TYR A 28 -17.98 9.19 1.12
N LYS A 29 -19.26 9.57 1.05
CA LYS A 29 -20.31 8.69 0.50
C LYS A 29 -20.09 8.34 -0.98
N VAL A 30 -19.48 9.24 -1.74
CA VAL A 30 -19.17 9.01 -3.17
C VAL A 30 -17.87 8.23 -3.34
N TYR A 31 -16.80 8.63 -2.65
CA TYR A 31 -15.47 8.08 -2.94
C TYR A 31 -15.04 6.94 -2.02
N ILE A 32 -15.73 6.75 -0.88
CA ILE A 32 -15.58 5.65 0.08
C ILE A 32 -14.16 5.57 0.67
N GLY A 33 -13.18 5.06 -0.05
CA GLY A 33 -11.83 4.84 0.47
C GLY A 33 -10.93 4.17 -0.55
N GLY A 34 -9.73 3.80 -0.11
CA GLY A 34 -8.79 3.05 -0.93
C GLY A 34 -8.50 3.73 -2.28
N VAL A 35 -8.51 2.94 -3.36
CA VAL A 35 -8.18 3.44 -4.71
C VAL A 35 -9.14 4.51 -5.20
N SER A 36 -10.45 4.41 -4.89
CA SER A 36 -11.43 5.40 -5.34
C SER A 36 -11.14 6.78 -4.74
N MET A 37 -10.93 6.84 -3.43
CA MET A 37 -10.55 8.06 -2.71
C MET A 37 -9.20 8.59 -3.19
N ALA A 38 -8.17 7.74 -3.27
CA ALA A 38 -6.84 8.14 -3.73
C ALA A 38 -6.86 8.66 -5.18
N SER A 39 -7.68 8.08 -6.05
CA SER A 39 -7.86 8.56 -7.43
C SER A 39 -8.52 9.92 -7.48
N ARG A 40 -9.54 10.14 -6.63
CA ARG A 40 -10.18 11.45 -6.53
C ARG A 40 -9.22 12.51 -6.00
N LEU A 41 -8.44 12.19 -4.97
CA LEU A 41 -7.41 13.08 -4.45
C LEU A 41 -6.38 13.41 -5.54
N CYS A 42 -5.94 12.42 -6.32
CA CYS A 42 -5.03 12.65 -7.44
C CYS A 42 -5.64 13.59 -8.48
N TRP A 43 -6.90 13.35 -8.88
CA TRP A 43 -7.63 14.21 -9.80
C TRP A 43 -7.73 15.66 -9.33
N GLU A 44 -7.96 15.88 -8.03
CA GLU A 44 -8.08 17.22 -7.43
C GLU A 44 -6.74 17.95 -7.32
N ASN A 45 -5.62 17.24 -7.27
CA ASN A 45 -4.31 17.79 -6.90
C ASN A 45 -3.25 17.68 -8.02
N ILE A 46 -3.55 17.00 -9.12
CA ILE A 46 -2.60 16.84 -10.22
C ILE A 46 -2.51 18.10 -11.09
N GLU A 47 -1.29 18.51 -11.42
CA GLU A 47 -1.07 19.55 -12.42
C GLU A 47 -1.42 19.00 -13.82
N VAL A 48 -2.36 19.67 -14.49
CA VAL A 48 -2.86 19.22 -15.80
C VAL A 48 -1.72 19.14 -16.80
N GLY A 49 -1.56 17.97 -17.42
CA GLY A 49 -0.53 17.74 -18.43
C GLY A 49 0.87 17.51 -17.88
N CYS A 50 1.07 17.46 -16.55
CA CYS A 50 2.40 17.28 -15.96
C CYS A 50 3.08 16.00 -16.45
N ASP A 51 4.41 16.03 -16.50
CA ASP A 51 5.20 14.81 -16.69
C ASP A 51 5.03 13.88 -15.46
N PRO A 52 4.90 12.55 -15.62
CA PRO A 52 4.69 11.65 -14.49
C PRO A 52 5.82 11.65 -13.44
N LEU A 53 7.03 12.10 -13.77
CA LEU A 53 8.14 12.18 -12.83
C LEU A 53 8.39 13.62 -12.35
N SER A 54 7.56 14.58 -12.76
CA SER A 54 7.67 15.97 -12.32
C SER A 54 7.08 16.23 -10.92
N PRO A 55 7.46 17.35 -10.27
CA PRO A 55 6.85 17.81 -9.02
C PRO A 55 5.32 17.94 -9.07
N GLY A 56 4.75 18.25 -10.24
CA GLY A 56 3.29 18.43 -10.45
C GLY A 56 2.45 17.15 -10.41
N ASN A 57 3.07 15.96 -10.39
CA ASN A 57 2.36 14.69 -10.21
C ASN A 57 2.27 14.33 -8.71
N PRO A 58 1.10 14.35 -8.06
CA PRO A 58 1.01 14.06 -6.64
C PRO A 58 1.12 12.56 -6.35
N ILE A 59 1.53 12.22 -5.13
CA ILE A 59 1.38 10.87 -4.58
C ILE A 59 0.18 10.88 -3.65
N CYS A 60 -0.85 10.11 -3.98
CA CYS A 60 -2.06 10.03 -3.17
C CYS A 60 -2.19 8.65 -2.55
N MET A 61 -2.17 8.58 -1.22
CA MET A 61 -2.43 7.37 -0.44
C MET A 61 -3.75 7.53 0.31
N ALA A 62 -4.64 6.52 0.27
CA ALA A 62 -5.89 6.58 1.03
C ALA A 62 -6.23 5.23 1.67
N GLY A 63 -6.64 5.28 2.94
CA GLY A 63 -7.03 4.09 3.69
C GLY A 63 -8.36 3.51 3.19
N GLY A 64 -8.49 2.19 3.26
CA GLY A 64 -9.80 1.54 3.12
C GLY A 64 -10.72 1.90 4.29
N ILE A 65 -12.03 1.95 4.05
CA ILE A 65 -13.03 2.29 5.09
C ILE A 65 -12.94 1.37 6.32
N PHE A 66 -12.58 0.10 6.11
CA PHE A 66 -12.49 -0.91 7.17
C PHE A 66 -11.10 -1.04 7.82
N ALA A 67 -10.10 -0.28 7.35
CA ALA A 67 -8.77 -0.34 7.94
C ALA A 67 -8.84 0.02 9.43
N GLY A 68 -8.18 -0.77 10.28
CA GLY A 68 -8.19 -0.54 11.73
C GLY A 68 -9.47 -0.96 12.46
N THR A 69 -10.46 -1.54 11.76
CA THR A 69 -11.67 -2.12 12.36
C THR A 69 -11.59 -3.66 12.48
N PRO A 70 -12.47 -4.34 13.23
CA PRO A 70 -12.46 -5.81 13.31
C PRO A 70 -12.80 -6.56 12.01
N VAL A 71 -13.19 -5.86 10.94
CA VAL A 71 -13.60 -6.49 9.69
C VAL A 71 -12.44 -7.27 9.05
N PRO A 72 -12.61 -8.58 8.80
CA PRO A 72 -11.56 -9.39 8.19
C PRO A 72 -11.11 -8.84 6.84
N VAL A 73 -9.81 -8.92 6.58
CA VAL A 73 -9.16 -8.48 5.33
C VAL A 73 -9.30 -6.97 5.04
N GLY A 74 -9.74 -6.17 6.02
CA GLY A 74 -10.04 -4.74 5.88
C GLY A 74 -8.83 -3.81 5.85
N GLY A 75 -7.65 -4.27 6.27
CA GLY A 75 -6.42 -3.48 6.35
C GLY A 75 -5.75 -3.22 5.00
N LYS A 76 -6.41 -2.50 4.09
CA LYS A 76 -5.88 -2.13 2.76
C LYS A 76 -5.82 -0.62 2.57
N TYR A 77 -4.92 -0.17 1.69
CA TYR A 77 -4.86 1.22 1.22
C TYR A 77 -4.69 1.25 -0.30
N GLY A 78 -5.17 2.33 -0.93
CA GLY A 78 -4.91 2.65 -2.33
C GLY A 78 -3.77 3.64 -2.46
N LEU A 79 -2.96 3.49 -3.52
CA LEU A 79 -1.88 4.40 -3.90
C LEU A 79 -2.08 4.82 -5.35
N VAL A 80 -2.13 6.11 -5.61
CA VAL A 80 -2.45 6.67 -6.93
C VAL A 80 -1.57 7.85 -7.28
N SER A 81 -1.08 7.84 -8.52
CA SER A 81 -0.32 8.90 -9.18
C SER A 81 -0.53 8.75 -10.70
N LYS A 82 -0.12 9.74 -11.50
CA LYS A 82 0.08 9.49 -12.94
C LYS A 82 1.25 8.53 -13.12
N SER A 83 1.06 7.49 -13.92
CA SER A 83 2.04 6.43 -14.11
C SER A 83 3.16 6.86 -15.06
N PRO A 84 4.45 6.70 -14.71
CA PRO A 84 5.56 6.89 -15.63
C PRO A 84 5.68 5.77 -16.68
N LEU A 85 5.02 4.62 -16.46
CA LEU A 85 4.99 3.53 -17.42
C LEU A 85 3.96 3.77 -18.53
N THR A 86 2.76 4.19 -18.15
CA THR A 86 1.61 4.22 -19.08
C THR A 86 1.22 5.64 -19.49
N GLY A 87 1.61 6.67 -18.75
CA GLY A 87 1.17 8.05 -18.97
C GLY A 87 -0.25 8.36 -18.51
N PHE A 88 -0.99 7.37 -18.01
CA PHE A 88 -2.35 7.51 -17.48
C PHE A 88 -2.37 7.51 -15.95
N ILE A 89 -3.55 7.68 -15.35
CA ILE A 89 -3.72 7.40 -13.93
C ILE A 89 -3.30 5.95 -13.65
N GLY A 90 -2.44 5.77 -12.64
CA GLY A 90 -1.95 4.48 -12.22
C GLY A 90 -2.29 4.25 -10.76
N ASP A 91 -3.14 3.28 -10.49
CA ASP A 91 -3.45 2.85 -9.14
C ASP A 91 -2.70 1.58 -8.76
N SER A 92 -2.51 1.40 -7.46
CA SER A 92 -2.08 0.15 -6.87
C SER A 92 -2.69 -0.01 -5.49
N LEU A 93 -2.82 -1.26 -5.05
CA LEU A 93 -3.37 -1.61 -3.75
C LEU A 93 -2.31 -2.38 -2.96
N SER A 94 -2.11 -1.95 -1.72
CA SER A 94 -1.35 -2.70 -0.72
C SER A 94 -2.13 -2.64 0.61
N GLY A 95 -1.51 -3.02 1.72
CA GLY A 95 -2.21 -3.06 2.99
C GLY A 95 -1.37 -3.60 4.12
N SER A 96 -1.96 -4.38 5.02
CA SER A 96 -1.38 -4.78 6.29
C SER A 96 -1.32 -3.61 7.28
N TRP A 97 -0.25 -3.50 8.06
CA TRP A 97 -0.21 -2.60 9.21
C TRP A 97 -0.04 -1.14 8.80
N THR A 98 0.60 -0.82 7.67
CA THR A 98 0.64 0.57 7.17
C THR A 98 -0.76 1.16 6.96
N ALA A 99 -1.72 0.38 6.43
CA ALA A 99 -3.10 0.85 6.27
C ALA A 99 -3.77 1.13 7.63
N VAL A 100 -3.50 0.27 8.62
CA VAL A 100 -4.02 0.41 9.98
C VAL A 100 -3.39 1.63 10.66
N SER A 101 -2.07 1.81 10.58
CA SER A 101 -1.36 2.96 11.13
C SER A 101 -1.83 4.28 10.50
N LEU A 102 -2.03 4.31 9.18
CA LEU A 102 -2.64 5.46 8.51
C LEU A 102 -3.98 5.82 9.15
N LYS A 103 -4.89 4.84 9.27
CA LYS A 103 -6.21 5.12 9.85
C LYS A 103 -6.13 5.56 11.31
N ARG A 104 -5.28 4.91 12.10
CA ARG A 104 -5.10 5.18 13.53
C ARG A 104 -4.38 6.49 13.81
N SER A 105 -3.64 7.05 12.85
CA SER A 105 -3.08 8.39 12.94
C SER A 105 -4.13 9.49 12.74
N GLY A 106 -5.39 9.11 12.47
CA GLY A 106 -6.49 10.04 12.31
C GLY A 106 -6.52 10.72 10.94
N TRP A 107 -5.88 10.12 9.93
CA TRP A 107 -5.90 10.58 8.54
C TRP A 107 -6.62 9.55 7.66
N ASP A 108 -7.56 10.01 6.83
CA ASP A 108 -8.24 9.15 5.86
C ASP A 108 -7.42 8.98 4.58
N GLY A 109 -6.58 9.97 4.27
CA GLY A 109 -5.63 9.94 3.17
C GLY A 109 -4.50 10.95 3.33
N ILE A 110 -3.47 10.77 2.50
CA ILE A 110 -2.26 11.59 2.40
C ILE A 110 -2.08 12.00 0.94
N VAL A 111 -1.80 13.27 0.70
CA VAL A 111 -1.41 13.81 -0.60
C VAL A 111 -0.03 14.45 -0.49
N VAL A 112 0.95 13.89 -1.20
CA VAL A 112 2.32 14.42 -1.25
C VAL A 112 2.52 15.20 -2.54
N HIS A 113 2.96 16.45 -2.39
CA HIS A 113 3.18 17.44 -3.42
C HIS A 113 4.67 17.74 -3.59
N GLY A 114 5.01 18.35 -4.73
CA GLY A 114 6.35 18.89 -4.93
C GLY A 114 7.42 17.80 -5.05
N ALA A 115 8.67 18.19 -4.82
CA ALA A 115 9.83 17.30 -4.76
C ALA A 115 10.83 17.89 -3.77
N SER A 116 11.51 17.03 -3.01
CA SER A 116 12.54 17.51 -2.09
C SER A 116 13.88 17.69 -2.79
N ASP A 117 14.68 18.64 -2.32
CA ASP A 117 16.08 18.80 -2.75
C ASP A 117 17.00 17.71 -2.17
N GLU A 118 16.60 17.05 -1.10
CA GLU A 118 17.34 16.01 -0.37
C GLU A 118 16.50 14.74 -0.27
N TRP A 119 17.14 13.60 0.01
CA TRP A 119 16.41 12.36 0.25
C TRP A 119 15.77 12.38 1.63
N VAL A 120 14.45 12.16 1.68
CA VAL A 120 13.68 12.28 2.91
C VAL A 120 12.88 11.04 3.26
N ASN A 121 12.79 10.79 4.56
CA ASN A 121 11.76 9.97 5.19
C ASN A 121 10.75 10.91 5.84
N VAL A 122 9.51 10.90 5.37
CA VAL A 122 8.44 11.67 6.02
C VAL A 122 7.86 10.79 7.12
N PHE A 123 8.02 11.21 8.37
CA PHE A 123 7.50 10.50 9.53
C PHE A 123 6.25 11.20 10.06
N ILE A 124 5.15 10.47 10.13
CA ILE A 124 3.84 10.92 10.63
C ILE A 124 3.58 10.19 11.94
N ASP A 125 3.39 10.96 13.00
CA ASP A 125 3.09 10.49 14.34
C ASP A 125 1.82 11.18 14.83
N ASP A 126 0.68 10.53 14.59
CA ASP A 126 -0.65 11.13 14.69
C ASP A 126 -0.72 12.48 13.93
N ASP A 127 -0.86 13.61 14.61
CA ASP A 127 -0.93 14.95 14.00
C ASP A 127 0.46 15.58 13.72
N ARG A 128 1.54 14.99 14.23
CA ARG A 128 2.91 15.52 14.07
C ARG A 128 3.53 14.96 12.80
N VAL A 129 4.11 15.84 11.98
CA VAL A 129 4.82 15.46 10.75
C VAL A 129 6.25 15.96 10.80
N GLU A 130 7.21 15.06 10.58
CA GLU A 130 8.64 15.34 10.50
C GLU A 130 9.18 15.01 9.11
N PHE A 131 10.09 15.85 8.61
CA PHE A 131 10.89 15.58 7.42
C PHE A 131 12.29 15.18 7.88
N ARG A 132 12.59 13.88 7.87
CA ARG A 132 13.86 13.33 8.34
C ARG A 132 14.80 13.07 7.16
N ASP A 133 16.09 13.27 7.37
CA ASP A 133 17.10 12.87 6.38
C ASP A 133 17.02 11.36 6.14
N ALA A 134 17.19 10.95 4.89
CA ALA A 134 17.18 9.56 4.47
C ALA A 134 18.36 9.22 3.55
N ALA A 135 19.41 10.06 3.53
CA ALA A 135 20.57 9.83 2.68
C ALA A 135 21.29 8.52 3.05
N HIS A 136 21.34 8.18 4.34
CA HIS A 136 21.91 6.93 4.85
C HIS A 136 21.13 5.67 4.45
N LEU A 137 19.87 5.82 4.00
CA LEU A 137 19.02 4.70 3.60
C LEU A 137 19.14 4.36 2.11
N LEU A 138 19.84 5.18 1.32
CA LEU A 138 20.00 4.98 -0.12
C LEU A 138 20.75 3.68 -0.43
N GLY A 139 20.34 3.02 -1.51
CA GLY A 139 20.91 1.74 -1.93
C GLY A 139 20.41 0.53 -1.11
N LEU A 140 19.80 0.74 0.07
CA LEU A 140 19.17 -0.33 0.83
C LEU A 140 17.93 -0.87 0.10
N GLY A 141 17.73 -2.19 0.18
CA GLY A 141 16.49 -2.82 -0.23
C GLY A 141 15.31 -2.35 0.63
N THR A 142 14.09 -2.67 0.19
CA THR A 142 12.87 -2.13 0.83
C THR A 142 12.71 -2.62 2.27
N THR A 143 13.03 -3.89 2.53
CA THR A 143 12.87 -4.49 3.86
C THR A 143 13.95 -3.99 4.80
N GLU A 144 15.19 -3.90 4.34
CA GLU A 144 16.31 -3.33 5.09
C GLU A 144 16.05 -1.84 5.42
N THR A 145 15.39 -1.10 4.51
CA THR A 145 14.95 0.28 4.79
C THR A 145 13.88 0.32 5.88
N GLU A 146 12.88 -0.58 5.85
CA GLU A 146 11.84 -0.66 6.89
C GLU A 146 12.45 -0.97 8.27
N GLU A 147 13.39 -1.92 8.32
CA GLU A 147 14.11 -2.32 9.54
C GLU A 147 14.98 -1.18 10.09
N ALA A 148 15.81 -0.55 9.24
CA ALA A 148 16.67 0.56 9.65
C ALA A 148 15.88 1.75 10.22
N ILE A 149 14.71 2.07 9.65
CA ILE A 149 13.84 3.14 10.17
C ILE A 149 13.27 2.76 11.54
N SER A 150 12.80 1.51 11.70
CA SER A 150 12.24 1.06 12.99
C SER A 150 13.31 1.04 14.09
N GLU A 151 14.54 0.61 13.77
CA GLU A 151 15.68 0.63 14.68
C GLU A 151 16.10 2.06 15.05
N GLU A 152 16.18 2.99 14.09
CA GLU A 152 16.51 4.39 14.33
C GLU A 152 15.50 5.08 15.26
N LEU A 153 14.21 4.76 15.09
CA LEU A 153 13.13 5.31 15.91
C LEU A 153 12.95 4.56 17.24
N GLY A 154 13.51 3.35 17.38
CA GLY A 154 13.34 2.50 18.55
C GLY A 154 11.90 2.08 18.79
N ASP A 155 11.09 1.97 17.73
CA ASP A 155 9.64 1.75 17.80
C ASP A 155 9.16 0.77 16.72
N ASP A 156 8.60 -0.36 17.14
CA ASP A 156 8.10 -1.44 16.29
C ASP A 156 6.65 -1.20 15.78
N GLN A 157 5.99 -0.16 16.29
CA GLN A 157 4.66 0.27 15.86
C GLN A 157 4.72 1.17 14.62
N VAL A 158 5.90 1.71 14.30
CA VAL A 158 6.12 2.49 13.08
C VAL A 158 6.00 1.57 11.88
N ARG A 159 5.18 1.97 10.92
CA ARG A 159 4.99 1.24 9.66
C ARG A 159 5.42 2.10 8.50
N SER A 160 6.37 1.60 7.72
CA SER A 160 7.01 2.37 6.66
C SER A 160 6.65 1.80 5.29
N ALA A 161 6.13 2.67 4.43
CA ALA A 161 6.09 2.41 3.00
C ALA A 161 7.40 2.93 2.40
N THR A 162 8.14 2.08 1.67
CA THR A 162 9.51 2.36 1.23
C THR A 162 9.71 2.04 -0.24
N ILE A 163 10.69 2.71 -0.85
CA ILE A 163 11.24 2.33 -2.15
C ILE A 163 12.66 1.77 -2.00
N GLY A 164 13.01 0.83 -2.87
CA GLY A 164 14.38 0.32 -3.00
C GLY A 164 15.13 0.97 -4.16
N PRO A 165 16.30 0.42 -4.55
CA PRO A 165 17.15 0.98 -5.60
C PRO A 165 16.45 1.16 -6.95
N ALA A 166 15.45 0.33 -7.27
CA ALA A 166 14.66 0.49 -8.50
C ALA A 166 13.85 1.81 -8.51
N GLY A 167 13.29 2.20 -7.36
CA GLY A 167 12.58 3.48 -7.21
C GLY A 167 13.55 4.65 -7.24
N GLU A 168 14.68 4.53 -6.54
CA GLU A 168 15.76 5.54 -6.54
C GLU A 168 16.28 5.85 -7.94
N ASN A 169 16.39 4.82 -8.78
CA ASN A 169 16.84 4.93 -10.17
C ASN A 169 15.69 5.09 -11.19
N LEU A 170 14.49 5.46 -10.73
CA LEU A 170 13.34 5.81 -11.57
C LEU A 170 12.91 4.71 -12.57
N VAL A 171 13.09 3.44 -12.22
CA VAL A 171 12.65 2.32 -13.06
C VAL A 171 11.13 2.38 -13.20
N ARG A 172 10.59 2.42 -14.43
CA ARG A 172 9.16 2.64 -14.70
C ARG A 172 8.21 1.57 -14.12
N ILE A 173 8.75 0.43 -13.69
CA ILE A 173 8.01 -0.66 -13.01
C ILE A 173 8.38 -0.80 -11.53
N ALA A 174 9.08 0.17 -10.95
CA ALA A 174 9.42 0.18 -9.54
C ALA A 174 8.15 0.22 -8.67
N ASN A 175 8.16 -0.60 -7.63
CA ASN A 175 7.07 -0.70 -6.66
C ASN A 175 7.37 0.12 -5.40
N VAL A 176 6.31 0.32 -4.60
CA VAL A 176 6.42 0.71 -3.19
C VAL A 176 6.13 -0.52 -2.34
N SER A 177 6.94 -0.75 -1.32
CA SER A 177 6.83 -1.88 -0.39
C SER A 177 6.39 -1.41 0.99
N ASN A 178 5.66 -2.25 1.70
CA ASN A 178 5.41 -2.07 3.13
C ASN A 178 5.03 -3.42 3.75
N ASP A 179 5.49 -3.76 4.96
CA ASP A 179 5.13 -5.01 5.66
C ASP A 179 5.33 -6.29 4.81
N GLY A 180 6.32 -6.30 3.91
CA GLY A 180 6.50 -7.37 2.92
C GLY A 180 5.40 -7.48 1.85
N ARG A 181 4.53 -6.46 1.74
CA ARG A 181 3.46 -6.28 0.74
C ARG A 181 3.88 -5.23 -0.28
N LYS A 182 3.24 -5.23 -1.46
CA LYS A 182 3.67 -4.42 -2.61
C LYS A 182 2.51 -3.67 -3.22
N ALA A 183 2.64 -2.36 -3.36
CA ALA A 183 1.93 -1.57 -4.37
C ALA A 183 2.70 -1.72 -5.68
N GLY A 184 2.37 -2.80 -6.41
CA GLY A 184 3.34 -3.48 -7.29
C GLY A 184 3.40 -3.04 -8.74
N ARG A 185 2.45 -2.23 -9.24
CA ARG A 185 2.36 -1.87 -10.67
C ARG A 185 2.37 -0.37 -10.87
N THR A 186 2.30 0.03 -12.13
CA THR A 186 2.17 1.42 -12.59
C THR A 186 3.30 2.37 -12.19
N GLY A 187 4.42 1.88 -11.65
CA GLY A 187 5.65 2.64 -11.48
C GLY A 187 5.65 3.63 -10.30
N HIS A 188 4.84 3.37 -9.26
CA HIS A 188 4.78 4.23 -8.07
C HIS A 188 6.14 4.47 -7.42
N GLY A 189 7.00 3.46 -7.39
CA GLY A 189 8.33 3.61 -6.80
C GLY A 189 9.20 4.64 -7.54
N ALA A 190 9.04 4.80 -8.85
CA ALA A 190 9.74 5.82 -9.62
C ALA A 190 9.18 7.22 -9.37
N VAL A 191 7.86 7.36 -9.15
CA VAL A 191 7.25 8.65 -8.76
C VAL A 191 7.76 9.10 -7.39
N TRP A 192 7.91 8.17 -6.44
CA TRP A 192 8.49 8.47 -5.12
C TRP A 192 9.97 8.88 -5.25
N GLY A 193 10.73 8.13 -6.05
CA GLY A 193 12.13 8.44 -6.32
C GLY A 193 12.34 9.80 -6.98
N SER A 194 11.48 10.20 -7.92
CA SER A 194 11.62 11.49 -8.62
C SER A 194 11.37 12.69 -7.70
N LYS A 195 10.74 12.45 -6.56
CA LYS A 195 10.50 13.44 -5.50
C LYS A 195 11.50 13.35 -4.35
N LYS A 196 12.48 12.45 -4.43
CA LYS A 196 13.42 12.08 -3.37
C LYS A 196 12.75 11.65 -2.07
N LEU A 197 11.56 11.05 -2.17
CA LEU A 197 10.86 10.45 -1.03
C LEU A 197 11.29 8.98 -0.89
N LYS A 198 12.21 8.71 0.05
CA LYS A 198 12.72 7.35 0.30
C LYS A 198 11.69 6.50 1.04
N ALA A 199 10.99 7.11 2.00
CA ALA A 199 10.00 6.43 2.82
C ALA A 199 8.90 7.38 3.31
N LEU A 200 7.72 6.81 3.54
CA LEU A 200 6.63 7.41 4.29
C LEU A 200 6.35 6.51 5.49
N SER A 201 6.72 6.98 6.67
CA SER A 201 6.66 6.23 7.93
C SER A 201 5.50 6.73 8.77
N ILE A 202 4.68 5.84 9.30
CA ILE A 202 3.45 6.21 10.01
C ILE A 202 3.36 5.47 11.34
N ARG A 203 3.15 6.23 12.42
CA ARG A 203 2.68 5.74 13.71
C ARG A 203 1.31 6.36 13.98
N GLY A 204 0.35 5.49 14.27
CA GLY A 204 -1.03 5.88 14.59
C GLY A 204 -1.47 5.24 15.89
N THR A 205 -1.88 6.06 16.86
CA THR A 205 -2.17 5.59 18.21
C THR A 205 -3.66 5.49 18.51
N HIS A 206 -4.52 6.22 17.77
CA HIS A 206 -5.95 6.31 18.04
C HIS A 206 -6.72 5.04 17.69
N GLY A 207 -7.95 4.96 18.20
CA GLY A 207 -8.95 3.97 17.78
C GLY A 207 -9.77 4.45 16.59
N VAL A 208 -10.49 3.54 15.92
CA VAL A 208 -11.41 3.86 14.83
C VAL A 208 -12.84 3.86 15.35
N ASN A 209 -13.52 5.01 15.29
CA ASN A 209 -14.93 5.12 15.68
C ASN A 209 -15.82 4.51 14.61
N VAL A 210 -16.72 3.61 15.00
CA VAL A 210 -17.70 2.96 14.11
C VAL A 210 -19.11 3.21 14.62
N ALA A 211 -20.10 3.18 13.73
CA ALA A 211 -21.47 3.58 14.05
C ALA A 211 -22.16 2.61 15.03
N ASP A 212 -21.94 1.31 14.82
CA ASP A 212 -22.49 0.23 15.64
C ASP A 212 -21.40 -0.83 15.89
N PRO A 213 -20.63 -0.71 16.99
CA PRO A 213 -19.55 -1.64 17.31
C PRO A 213 -20.02 -3.08 17.53
N GLU A 214 -21.20 -3.28 18.12
CA GLU A 214 -21.73 -4.61 18.45
C GLU A 214 -22.11 -5.35 17.17
N ALA A 215 -22.88 -4.70 16.28
CA ALA A 215 -23.25 -5.28 15.01
C ALA A 215 -22.01 -5.54 14.13
N LEU A 216 -21.06 -4.60 14.08
CA LEU A 216 -19.84 -4.78 13.30
C LEU A 216 -19.02 -5.97 13.78
N LEU A 217 -18.87 -6.15 15.09
CA LEU A 217 -18.13 -7.27 15.67
C LEU A 217 -18.82 -8.61 15.37
N LYS A 218 -20.16 -8.67 15.53
CA LYS A 218 -20.94 -9.85 15.20
C LYS A 218 -20.77 -10.26 13.73
N LEU A 219 -20.95 -9.32 12.81
CA LEU A 219 -20.79 -9.57 11.37
C LEU A 219 -19.35 -9.96 11.00
N SER A 220 -18.36 -9.33 11.64
CA SER A 220 -16.95 -9.68 11.45
C SER A 220 -16.66 -11.13 11.85
N TYR A 221 -17.27 -11.59 12.95
CA TYR A 221 -17.15 -12.98 13.39
C TYR A 221 -17.83 -13.95 12.41
N GLU A 222 -19.02 -13.62 11.90
CA GLU A 222 -19.71 -14.42 10.90
C GLU A 222 -18.88 -14.56 9.61
N ILE A 223 -18.27 -13.46 9.14
CA ILE A 223 -17.35 -13.48 7.98
C ILE A 223 -16.14 -14.36 8.27
N LEU A 224 -15.53 -14.25 9.46
CA LEU A 224 -14.39 -15.06 9.85
C LEU A 224 -14.73 -16.56 9.83
N GLN A 225 -15.88 -16.95 10.38
CA GLN A 225 -16.34 -18.34 10.38
C GLN A 225 -16.55 -18.87 8.96
N ALA A 226 -17.21 -18.08 8.09
CA ALA A 226 -17.36 -18.43 6.68
C ALA A 226 -16.01 -18.56 5.96
N ALA A 227 -15.06 -17.69 6.29
CA ALA A 227 -13.71 -17.70 5.73
C ALA A 227 -12.85 -18.87 6.20
N GLN A 228 -13.24 -19.62 7.24
CA GLN A 228 -12.60 -20.88 7.64
C GLN A 228 -13.14 -22.11 6.90
N GLY A 229 -14.15 -21.95 6.05
CA GLY A 229 -14.74 -23.02 5.26
C GLY A 229 -13.81 -23.64 4.20
N PRO A 230 -14.27 -24.69 3.51
CA PRO A 230 -13.49 -25.41 2.50
C PRO A 230 -13.17 -24.55 1.26
N HIS A 231 -14.05 -23.61 0.90
CA HIS A 231 -13.87 -22.77 -0.30
C HIS A 231 -12.62 -21.87 -0.26
N THR A 232 -12.12 -21.54 0.92
CA THR A 232 -10.95 -20.69 1.14
C THR A 232 -9.72 -21.48 1.58
N GLN A 233 -9.84 -22.80 1.77
CA GLN A 233 -8.76 -23.65 2.29
C GLN A 233 -7.48 -23.54 1.45
N LYS A 234 -7.59 -23.47 0.11
CA LYS A 234 -6.43 -23.35 -0.78
C LYS A 234 -5.52 -22.17 -0.42
N TYR A 235 -6.10 -21.04 0.00
CA TYR A 235 -5.35 -19.84 0.37
C TYR A 235 -4.60 -20.00 1.70
N ARG A 236 -5.07 -20.86 2.60
CA ARG A 236 -4.41 -21.15 3.89
C ARG A 236 -3.29 -22.18 3.77
N VAL A 237 -3.43 -23.14 2.84
CA VAL A 237 -2.49 -24.25 2.69
C VAL A 237 -1.36 -23.89 1.72
N LEU A 238 -1.72 -23.65 0.46
CA LEU A 238 -0.77 -23.41 -0.63
C LEU A 238 -0.61 -21.91 -0.94
N GLY A 239 -1.68 -21.14 -0.74
CA GLY A 239 -1.71 -19.72 -1.14
C GLY A 239 -2.14 -19.55 -2.60
N THR A 240 -1.85 -18.40 -3.17
CA THR A 240 -2.20 -18.06 -4.57
C THR A 240 -1.46 -18.93 -5.59
N SER A 241 -0.33 -19.51 -5.21
CA SER A 241 0.47 -20.44 -6.02
C SER A 241 -0.28 -21.73 -6.36
N SER A 242 -1.37 -22.07 -5.64
CA SER A 242 -2.26 -23.19 -6.00
C SER A 242 -2.87 -23.04 -7.40
N ASN A 243 -2.82 -21.84 -7.99
CA ASN A 243 -3.35 -21.62 -9.34
C ASN A 243 -2.37 -22.06 -10.44
N VAL A 244 -1.08 -22.29 -10.17
CA VAL A 244 -0.07 -22.58 -11.20
C VAL A 244 -0.43 -23.84 -11.99
N LEU A 245 -0.63 -24.98 -11.31
CA LEU A 245 -1.03 -26.23 -11.97
C LEU A 245 -2.41 -26.13 -12.64
N ASN A 246 -3.34 -25.41 -12.01
CA ASN A 246 -4.69 -25.21 -12.55
C ASN A 246 -4.65 -24.41 -13.87
N MET A 247 -3.89 -23.31 -13.92
CA MET A 247 -3.73 -22.51 -15.15
C MET A 247 -3.04 -23.31 -16.25
N ASN A 248 -2.04 -24.12 -15.90
CA ASN A 248 -1.36 -24.99 -16.86
C ASN A 248 -2.30 -26.04 -17.46
N LYS A 249 -3.09 -26.73 -16.62
CA LYS A 249 -4.08 -27.72 -17.07
C LYS A 249 -5.13 -27.12 -18.02
N LEU A 250 -5.48 -25.86 -17.81
CA LEU A 250 -6.40 -25.11 -18.67
C LEU A 250 -5.74 -24.59 -19.96
N GLY A 251 -4.42 -24.71 -20.11
CA GLY A 251 -3.69 -24.12 -21.24
C GLY A 251 -3.64 -22.59 -21.18
N LEU A 252 -3.63 -22.00 -19.98
CA LEU A 252 -3.68 -20.56 -19.74
C LEU A 252 -2.47 -20.03 -18.95
N LEU A 253 -1.44 -20.85 -18.69
CA LEU A 253 -0.23 -20.43 -17.99
C LEU A 253 0.73 -19.75 -18.97
N PRO A 254 0.96 -18.42 -18.90
CA PRO A 254 1.81 -17.72 -19.85
C PRO A 254 3.23 -18.26 -19.85
N THR A 255 3.64 -18.90 -20.94
CA THR A 255 4.94 -19.57 -21.05
C THR A 255 5.69 -19.01 -22.26
N ARG A 256 6.98 -18.67 -22.06
CA ARG A 256 7.86 -18.07 -23.08
C ARG A 256 7.24 -16.83 -23.75
N ASN A 257 6.93 -15.81 -22.94
CA ASN A 257 6.27 -14.59 -23.42
C ASN A 257 4.96 -14.88 -24.19
N TYR A 258 4.06 -15.67 -23.57
CA TYR A 258 2.74 -16.01 -24.12
C TYR A 258 2.74 -16.82 -25.43
N GLN A 259 3.88 -17.40 -25.85
CA GLN A 259 3.93 -18.26 -27.03
C GLN A 259 3.13 -19.57 -26.84
N THR A 260 2.99 -20.02 -25.60
CA THR A 260 2.19 -21.18 -25.22
C THR A 260 1.56 -20.97 -23.84
N GLY A 261 0.44 -21.66 -23.60
CA GLY A 261 -0.30 -21.65 -22.33
C GLY A 261 0.02 -22.82 -21.40
N THR A 262 1.03 -23.62 -21.75
CA THR A 262 1.48 -24.76 -20.95
C THR A 262 3.00 -24.72 -20.78
N PHE A 263 3.48 -25.20 -19.65
CA PHE A 263 4.89 -25.35 -19.31
C PHE A 263 5.18 -26.80 -18.94
N GLU A 264 6.21 -27.37 -19.55
CA GLU A 264 6.59 -28.76 -19.40
C GLU A 264 7.02 -29.12 -17.96
N ASP A 265 7.70 -28.21 -17.26
CA ASP A 265 8.21 -28.41 -15.90
C ASP A 265 7.34 -27.71 -14.84
N VAL A 266 6.04 -27.56 -15.10
CA VAL A 266 5.11 -26.81 -14.23
C VAL A 266 5.12 -27.30 -12.78
N GLU A 267 5.29 -28.60 -12.55
CA GLU A 267 5.30 -29.21 -11.22
C GLU A 267 6.41 -28.62 -10.33
N LEU A 268 7.58 -28.30 -10.90
CA LEU A 268 8.74 -27.75 -10.17
C LEU A 268 8.53 -26.30 -9.71
N VAL A 269 7.57 -25.59 -10.30
CA VAL A 269 7.24 -24.19 -9.98
C VAL A 269 5.83 -24.05 -9.37
N SER A 270 5.23 -25.18 -8.98
CA SER A 270 3.88 -25.26 -8.43
C SER A 270 3.80 -24.81 -6.96
N GLY A 271 2.60 -24.49 -6.49
CA GLY A 271 2.37 -24.18 -5.08
C GLY A 271 2.60 -25.38 -4.18
N GLU A 272 2.32 -26.58 -4.68
CA GLU A 272 2.52 -27.88 -4.05
C GLU A 272 4.00 -28.14 -3.80
N TYR A 273 4.84 -28.02 -4.83
CA TYR A 273 6.28 -28.21 -4.73
C TYR A 273 6.93 -27.18 -3.80
N LEU A 274 6.54 -25.90 -3.94
CA LEU A 274 6.97 -24.82 -3.04
C LEU A 274 6.62 -25.11 -1.58
N HIS A 275 5.42 -25.65 -1.33
CA HIS A 275 4.95 -25.97 0.02
C HIS A 275 5.76 -27.10 0.66
N GLU A 276 6.06 -28.16 -0.10
CA GLU A 276 6.78 -29.33 0.40
C GLU A 276 8.28 -29.06 0.61
N HIS A 277 8.91 -28.25 -0.25
CA HIS A 277 10.37 -28.13 -0.29
C HIS A 277 10.93 -26.84 0.32
N TYR A 278 10.17 -25.73 0.26
CA TYR A 278 10.72 -24.40 0.54
C TYR A 278 9.92 -23.56 1.55
N LYS A 279 8.78 -24.06 2.03
CA LYS A 279 7.93 -23.30 2.96
C LYS A 279 8.57 -23.20 4.35
N ALA A 280 9.02 -22.00 4.70
CA ALA A 280 9.47 -21.70 6.07
C ALA A 280 8.31 -21.33 7.00
N LYS A 281 7.41 -20.43 6.56
CA LYS A 281 6.28 -19.92 7.37
C LYS A 281 5.14 -19.39 6.51
N THR A 282 3.93 -19.40 7.05
CA THR A 282 2.78 -18.67 6.51
C THR A 282 2.60 -17.36 7.26
N ILE A 283 2.53 -16.23 6.56
CA ILE A 283 2.34 -14.90 7.17
C ILE A 283 1.12 -14.22 6.57
N ALA A 284 0.17 -13.85 7.42
CA ALA A 284 -1.02 -13.10 7.04
C ALA A 284 -0.75 -11.59 6.97
N CYS A 285 -1.62 -10.84 6.27
CA CYS A 285 -1.68 -9.39 6.45
C CYS A 285 -2.31 -9.08 7.81
N ALA A 286 -2.18 -7.83 8.28
CA ALA A 286 -2.99 -7.36 9.40
C ALA A 286 -4.49 -7.66 9.15
N GLN A 287 -5.18 -8.12 10.20
CA GLN A 287 -6.63 -8.38 10.19
C GLN A 287 -7.09 -9.50 9.24
N CYS A 288 -6.21 -10.44 8.87
CA CYS A 288 -6.49 -11.53 7.92
C CYS A 288 -6.42 -12.92 8.55
#